data_AF-A0A7C3JH20-F1
#
_entry.id   AF-A0A7C3JH20-F1
#
_cell.length_a   1.000
_cell.length_b   1.000
_cell.length_c   1.000
_cell.angle_alpha   90.00
_cell.angle_beta   90.00
_cell.angle_gamma   90.00
#
_symmetry.space_group_name_H-M   'P 1'
#
loop_
_entity.id
_entity.type
_entity.pdbx_description
1 polymer ?
#
loop_
_entity_poly.entity_id
_entity_poly.type
_entity_poly.pdbx_seq_one_letter_code
_entity_poly.pdbx_strand_id
1 'polypeptide(L)'
;MRVGERTKSLTLRWNQVDLDNRTVKLDPGTTKSGEGRTVILEGELLELMNQQWERRKVAEIPNQSPIQICAYVFRRRGRPIKDFREAWDRGCTAVGLQGRIFHDFRRTAVRNMIRAGVPERVAMMISGHKTRSVFDRYNIVSEDDLKLAALRTSAHIQAQPATKKVISVSARSV
;
A
#
# COMPACT_ATOMS: atom_id res chain seq x y z
N MET A 1 11.61 6.39 15.06
CA MET A 1 11.58 7.09 13.75
C MET A 1 10.60 8.26 13.86
N ARG A 2 11.07 9.50 13.64
CA ARG A 2 10.42 10.78 14.03
C ARG A 2 9.09 11.08 13.32
N VAL A 3 8.26 11.88 14.01
CA VAL A 3 6.89 12.38 13.77
C VAL A 3 6.53 12.78 12.32
N GLY A 4 7.51 13.08 11.45
CA GLY A 4 7.29 13.68 10.12
C GLY A 4 6.68 12.80 9.01
N GLU A 5 6.50 11.49 9.19
CA GLU A 5 5.84 10.64 8.16
C GLU A 5 4.32 10.68 8.22
N ARG A 6 3.75 11.00 9.39
CA ARG A 6 2.31 10.90 9.66
C ARG A 6 1.50 11.98 8.93
N THR A 7 2.17 13.08 8.56
CA THR A 7 1.56 14.29 7.97
C THR A 7 1.79 14.41 6.46
N LYS A 8 2.77 13.68 5.90
CA LYS A 8 3.16 13.78 4.48
C LYS A 8 2.15 13.17 3.51
N SER A 9 1.37 12.16 3.93
CA SER A 9 0.27 11.64 3.09
C SER A 9 -0.86 12.67 2.94
N LEU A 10 -1.13 13.46 3.99
CA LEU A 10 -2.21 14.44 4.02
C LEU A 10 -2.03 15.60 3.02
N THR A 11 -0.82 15.76 2.47
CA THR A 11 -0.52 16.78 1.46
C THR A 11 -0.77 16.32 0.03
N LEU A 12 -1.29 15.10 -0.18
CA LEU A 12 -1.61 14.57 -1.52
C LEU A 12 -2.65 15.44 -2.24
N ARG A 13 -2.34 15.80 -3.49
CA ARG A 13 -3.18 16.64 -4.35
C ARG A 13 -3.75 15.86 -5.52
N TRP A 14 -4.87 16.33 -6.07
CA TRP A 14 -5.54 15.67 -7.21
C TRP A 14 -4.73 15.69 -8.50
N ASN A 15 -3.80 16.64 -8.69
CA ASN A 15 -2.89 16.63 -9.85
C ASN A 15 -1.85 15.49 -9.81
N GLN A 16 -1.71 14.83 -8.66
CA GLN A 16 -0.87 13.65 -8.47
C GLN A 16 -1.65 12.34 -8.67
N VAL A 17 -2.96 12.42 -8.89
CA VAL A 17 -3.85 11.27 -9.04
C VAL A 17 -4.36 11.22 -10.48
N ASP A 18 -4.17 10.09 -11.11
CA ASP A 18 -4.69 9.77 -12.44
C ASP A 18 -5.65 8.60 -12.28
N LEU A 19 -6.96 8.89 -12.25
CA LEU A 19 -8.00 7.87 -12.03
C LEU A 19 -8.21 6.98 -13.25
N ASP A 20 -7.97 7.51 -14.45
CA ASP A 20 -8.12 6.77 -15.71
C ASP A 20 -7.04 5.69 -15.81
N ASN A 21 -5.79 6.05 -15.50
CA ASN A 21 -4.67 5.11 -15.43
C ASN A 21 -4.55 4.43 -14.05
N ARG A 22 -5.44 4.75 -13.10
CA ARG A 22 -5.47 4.20 -11.73
C ARG A 22 -4.14 4.34 -10.99
N THR A 23 -3.49 5.49 -11.09
CA THR A 23 -2.20 5.74 -10.46
C THR A 23 -2.20 6.96 -9.54
N VAL A 24 -1.36 6.89 -8.49
CA VAL A 24 -1.00 8.03 -7.66
C VAL A 24 0.51 8.19 -7.68
N LYS A 25 0.98 9.35 -8.13
CA LYS A 25 2.39 9.71 -8.16
C LYS A 25 2.77 10.45 -6.89
N LEU A 26 3.61 9.86 -6.07
CA LEU A 26 4.20 10.54 -4.92
C LEU A 26 5.51 11.15 -5.38
N ASP A 27 5.56 12.48 -5.51
CA ASP A 27 6.73 13.15 -6.10
C ASP A 27 7.97 13.08 -5.20
N PRO A 28 9.19 13.10 -5.78
CA PRO A 28 10.43 13.26 -5.05
C PRO A 28 10.36 14.43 -4.06
N GLY A 29 10.92 14.26 -2.85
CA GLY A 29 10.85 15.26 -1.76
C GLY A 29 9.55 15.27 -0.95
N THR A 30 8.43 14.80 -1.49
CA THR A 30 7.18 14.61 -0.73
C THR A 30 7.19 13.34 0.11
N THR A 31 8.07 12.38 -0.22
CA THR A 31 8.31 11.14 0.54
C THR A 31 9.49 11.28 1.50
N LYS A 32 9.65 10.35 2.45
CA LYS A 32 10.80 10.36 3.37
C LYS A 32 12.09 9.85 2.76
N SER A 33 12.00 8.92 1.80
CA SER A 33 13.15 8.42 1.07
C SER A 33 13.73 9.45 0.10
N GLY A 34 12.97 10.51 -0.22
CA GLY A 34 13.32 11.48 -1.25
C GLY A 34 13.02 10.97 -2.66
N GLU A 35 12.74 9.68 -2.81
CA GLU A 35 12.43 9.03 -4.09
C GLU A 35 10.93 9.09 -4.36
N GLY A 36 10.59 9.47 -5.59
CA GLY A 36 9.24 9.40 -6.07
C GLY A 36 8.80 7.95 -6.24
N ARG A 37 7.51 7.67 -6.08
CA ARG A 37 6.96 6.33 -6.37
C ARG A 37 5.52 6.41 -6.85
N THR A 38 5.13 5.41 -7.63
CA THR A 38 3.76 5.24 -8.12
C THR A 38 3.04 4.20 -7.27
N VAL A 39 1.84 4.55 -6.80
CA VAL A 39 0.91 3.62 -6.17
C VAL A 39 -0.19 3.31 -7.17
N ILE A 40 -0.48 2.02 -7.38
CA ILE A 40 -1.59 1.57 -8.23
C ILE A 40 -2.86 1.49 -7.38
N LEU A 41 -3.96 1.99 -7.92
CA LEU A 41 -5.27 2.01 -7.29
C LEU A 41 -6.09 0.83 -7.81
N GLU A 42 -6.46 -0.10 -6.93
CA GLU A 42 -7.29 -1.25 -7.30
C GLU A 42 -8.33 -1.55 -6.22
N GLY A 43 -9.41 -2.21 -6.64
CA GLY A 43 -10.52 -2.61 -5.78
C GLY A 43 -11.12 -1.45 -4.97
N GLU A 44 -11.37 -1.69 -3.69
CA GLU A 44 -11.99 -0.72 -2.76
C GLU A 44 -11.25 0.63 -2.72
N LEU A 45 -9.92 0.63 -2.85
CA LEU A 45 -9.14 1.87 -2.84
C LEU A 45 -9.48 2.77 -4.05
N LEU A 46 -9.67 2.18 -5.23
CA LEU A 46 -10.08 2.92 -6.43
C LEU A 46 -11.49 3.48 -6.27
N GLU A 47 -12.42 2.67 -5.75
CA GLU A 47 -13.79 3.09 -5.47
C GLU A 47 -13.83 4.28 -4.50
N LEU A 48 -13.07 4.21 -3.41
CA LEU A 48 -12.95 5.30 -2.46
C LEU A 48 -12.37 6.56 -3.11
N MET A 49 -11.34 6.43 -3.94
CA MET A 49 -10.76 7.58 -4.65
C MET A 49 -11.76 8.24 -5.62
N ASN A 50 -12.55 7.46 -6.35
CA ASN A 50 -13.63 7.96 -7.21
C ASN A 50 -14.70 8.71 -6.40
N GLN A 51 -15.11 8.17 -5.25
CA GLN A 51 -16.04 8.87 -4.35
C GLN A 51 -15.46 10.20 -3.84
N GLN A 52 -14.18 10.22 -3.47
CA GLN A 52 -13.53 11.45 -3.01
C GLN A 52 -13.40 12.49 -4.13
N TRP A 53 -13.19 12.04 -5.37
CA TRP A 53 -13.14 12.89 -6.57
C TRP A 53 -14.46 13.61 -6.81
N GLU A 54 -15.59 12.91 -6.74
CA GLU A 54 -16.89 13.57 -6.92
C GLU A 54 -17.18 14.55 -5.79
N ARG A 55 -16.87 14.17 -4.55
CA ARG A 55 -17.12 15.03 -3.39
C ARG A 55 -16.22 16.28 -3.36
N ARG A 56 -15.13 16.34 -4.14
CA ARG A 56 -14.18 17.48 -4.11
C ARG A 56 -14.81 18.80 -4.55
N LYS A 57 -15.93 18.71 -5.26
CA LYS A 57 -16.86 19.80 -5.57
C LYS A 57 -17.58 20.16 -4.27
N VAL A 58 -16.92 20.86 -3.35
CA VAL A 58 -17.54 21.22 -2.08
C VAL A 58 -18.26 22.56 -2.28
N ALA A 59 -19.58 22.46 -2.15
CA ALA A 59 -20.57 23.53 -2.27
C ALA A 59 -20.31 24.71 -1.32
N GLU A 60 -20.68 25.89 -1.82
CA GLU A 60 -20.97 27.15 -1.14
C GLU A 60 -20.26 27.43 0.20
N ILE A 61 -19.35 28.40 0.18
CA ILE A 61 -19.22 29.30 1.33
C ILE A 61 -20.45 30.22 1.26
N PRO A 62 -21.36 30.24 2.24
CA PRO A 62 -22.47 31.19 2.24
C PRO A 62 -21.91 32.62 2.05
N ASN A 63 -22.45 33.36 1.08
CA ASN A 63 -22.02 34.70 0.65
C ASN A 63 -20.64 34.81 -0.04
N GLN A 64 -20.05 33.72 -0.56
CA GLN A 64 -18.90 33.81 -1.47
C GLN A 64 -19.05 32.87 -2.68
N SER A 65 -18.96 33.49 -3.87
CA SER A 65 -18.68 33.03 -5.25
C SER A 65 -18.21 31.56 -5.52
N PRO A 66 -18.26 31.09 -6.79
CA PRO A 66 -18.71 29.76 -7.25
C PRO A 66 -17.97 28.53 -6.68
N ILE A 67 -18.57 27.35 -6.90
CA ILE A 67 -18.08 26.00 -6.54
C ILE A 67 -16.54 25.96 -6.45
N GLN A 68 -16.01 25.84 -5.23
CA GLN A 68 -14.57 25.67 -5.03
C GLN A 68 -14.20 24.20 -5.20
N ILE A 69 -13.35 23.92 -6.19
CA ILE A 69 -12.72 22.62 -6.37
C ILE A 69 -11.55 22.52 -5.38
N CYS A 70 -11.68 21.68 -4.37
CA CYS A 70 -10.58 21.45 -3.42
C CYS A 70 -9.45 20.67 -4.10
N ALA A 71 -8.24 21.23 -4.13
CA ALA A 71 -7.07 20.60 -4.74
C ALA A 71 -6.52 19.39 -3.97
N TYR A 72 -6.91 19.20 -2.70
CA TYR A 72 -6.38 18.15 -1.83
C TYR A 72 -7.29 16.92 -1.80
N VAL A 73 -6.67 15.73 -1.79
CA VAL A 73 -7.37 14.46 -1.64
C VAL A 73 -7.91 14.32 -0.22
N PHE A 74 -7.05 14.52 0.78
CA PHE A 74 -7.42 14.46 2.20
C PHE A 74 -7.94 15.81 2.68
N ARG A 75 -9.27 15.96 2.72
CA ARG A 75 -9.92 17.23 3.08
C ARG A 75 -11.05 17.04 4.09
N ARG A 76 -11.38 18.13 4.78
CA ARG A 76 -12.56 18.26 5.64
C ARG A 76 -13.19 19.62 5.37
N ARG A 77 -14.46 19.64 4.95
CA ARG A 77 -15.20 20.87 4.60
C ARG A 77 -14.42 21.78 3.63
N GLY A 78 -13.92 21.20 2.54
CA GLY A 78 -13.19 21.93 1.49
C GLY A 78 -11.74 22.33 1.84
N ARG A 79 -11.29 22.12 3.09
CA ARG A 79 -9.93 22.48 3.53
C ARG A 79 -9.06 21.24 3.77
N PRO A 80 -7.74 21.29 3.54
CA PRO A 80 -6.85 20.17 3.79
C PRO A 80 -6.85 19.77 5.27
N ILE A 81 -6.81 18.46 5.53
CA ILE A 81 -6.63 17.94 6.88
C ILE A 81 -5.16 18.13 7.27
N LYS A 82 -4.91 18.87 8.35
CA LYS A 82 -3.54 19.10 8.86
C LYS A 82 -3.09 18.01 9.84
N ASP A 83 -4.03 17.50 10.61
CA ASP A 83 -3.79 16.47 11.62
C ASP A 83 -5.08 15.65 11.82
N PHE A 84 -4.93 14.35 12.05
CA PHE A 84 -6.04 13.43 12.32
C PHE A 84 -5.80 12.60 13.58
N ARG A 85 -4.72 12.86 14.35
CA ARG A 85 -4.36 12.09 15.55
C ARG A 85 -5.46 12.02 16.58
N GLU A 86 -6.11 13.14 16.88
CA GLU A 86 -7.24 13.12 17.81
C GLU A 86 -8.41 12.26 17.32
N ALA A 87 -8.70 12.28 16.01
CA ALA A 87 -9.74 11.45 15.43
C ALA A 87 -9.35 9.96 15.48
N TRP A 88 -8.07 9.65 15.25
CA TRP A 88 -7.51 8.32 15.40
C TRP A 88 -7.62 7.82 16.84
N ASP A 89 -7.16 8.60 17.83
CA ASP A 89 -7.15 8.21 19.24
C ASP A 89 -8.58 8.01 19.77
N ARG A 90 -9.53 8.88 19.36
CA ARG A 90 -10.96 8.68 19.65
C ARG A 90 -11.50 7.39 19.01
N GLY A 91 -11.17 7.14 17.76
CA GLY A 91 -11.55 5.91 17.06
C GLY A 91 -11.03 4.66 17.76
N CYS A 92 -9.74 4.63 18.09
CA CYS A 92 -9.11 3.55 18.85
C CYS A 92 -9.78 3.35 20.21
N THR A 93 -10.09 4.43 20.92
CA THR A 93 -10.78 4.36 22.22
C THR A 93 -12.18 3.75 22.09
N ALA A 94 -12.94 4.16 21.07
CA ALA A 94 -14.30 3.69 20.84
C ALA A 94 -14.39 2.18 20.55
N VAL A 95 -13.33 1.58 20.01
CA VAL A 95 -13.29 0.14 19.66
C VAL A 95 -12.36 -0.68 20.57
N GLY A 96 -11.88 -0.10 21.69
CA GLY A 96 -11.01 -0.82 22.64
C GLY A 96 -9.60 -1.14 22.12
N LEU A 97 -9.08 -0.36 21.17
CA LEU A 97 -7.75 -0.52 20.56
C LEU A 97 -6.80 0.62 20.94
N GLN A 98 -6.87 1.11 22.17
CA GLN A 98 -6.00 2.17 22.67
C GLN A 98 -4.51 1.82 22.51
N GLY A 99 -3.68 2.82 22.23
CA GLY A 99 -2.23 2.64 22.06
C GLY A 99 -1.78 2.16 20.67
N ARG A 100 -2.71 1.80 19.77
CA ARG A 100 -2.37 1.57 18.35
C ARG A 100 -1.97 2.86 17.68
N ILE A 101 -0.97 2.80 16.80
CA ILE A 101 -0.51 3.95 16.03
C ILE A 101 -0.87 3.80 14.57
N PHE A 102 -1.17 4.90 13.89
CA PHE A 102 -1.49 4.89 12.46
C PHE A 102 -0.47 4.16 11.58
N HIS A 103 0.81 4.15 11.99
CA HIS A 103 1.87 3.45 11.27
C HIS A 103 1.65 1.92 11.24
N ASP A 104 0.86 1.35 12.14
CA ASP A 104 0.57 -0.08 12.15
C ASP A 104 -0.17 -0.54 10.88
N PHE A 105 -0.91 0.36 10.21
CA PHE A 105 -1.48 0.06 8.89
C PHE A 105 -0.41 -0.22 7.83
N ARG A 106 0.68 0.56 7.82
CA ARG A 106 1.79 0.32 6.89
C ARG A 106 2.45 -1.03 7.16
N ARG A 107 2.57 -1.42 8.44
CA ARG A 107 3.10 -2.75 8.83
C ARG A 107 2.20 -3.87 8.34
N THR A 108 0.90 -3.71 8.57
CA THR A 108 -0.15 -4.65 8.15
C THR A 108 -0.17 -4.79 6.63
N ALA A 109 -0.09 -3.69 5.89
CA ALA A 109 -0.04 -3.71 4.42
C ALA A 109 1.18 -4.48 3.90
N VAL A 110 2.37 -4.25 4.46
CA VAL A 110 3.58 -5.03 4.11
C VAL A 110 3.39 -6.52 4.39
N ARG A 111 2.89 -6.88 5.57
CA ARG A 111 2.64 -8.28 5.93
C ARG A 111 1.62 -8.94 4.99
N ASN A 112 0.55 -8.23 4.65
CA ASN A 112 -0.49 -8.72 3.74
C ASN A 112 0.06 -8.94 2.32
N MET A 113 0.91 -8.05 1.81
CA MET A 113 1.59 -8.25 0.52
C MET A 113 2.43 -9.53 0.51
N ILE A 114 3.24 -9.75 1.55
CA ILE A 114 4.07 -10.96 1.65
C ILE A 114 3.21 -12.22 1.72
N ARG A 115 2.15 -12.19 2.54
CA ARG A 115 1.19 -13.30 2.62
C ARG A 115 0.45 -13.54 1.31
N ALA A 116 0.18 -12.51 0.51
CA ALA A 116 -0.36 -12.64 -0.84
C ALA A 116 0.66 -13.19 -1.86
N GLY A 117 1.93 -13.38 -1.47
CA GLY A 117 2.99 -13.87 -2.36
C GLY A 117 3.64 -12.79 -3.21
N VAL A 118 3.41 -11.52 -2.91
CA VAL A 118 4.09 -10.40 -3.58
C VAL A 118 5.59 -10.47 -3.28
N PRO A 119 6.47 -10.44 -4.30
CA PRO A 119 7.91 -10.46 -4.06
C PRO A 119 8.34 -9.30 -3.17
N GLU A 120 9.25 -9.55 -2.23
CA GLU A 120 9.67 -8.56 -1.23
C GLU A 120 10.21 -7.28 -1.86
N ARG A 121 10.94 -7.39 -2.98
CA ARG A 121 11.41 -6.22 -3.74
C ARG A 121 10.24 -5.35 -4.23
N VAL A 122 9.17 -5.96 -4.71
CA VAL A 122 7.95 -5.26 -5.15
C VAL A 122 7.25 -4.64 -3.95
N ALA A 123 7.09 -5.38 -2.86
CA ALA A 123 6.50 -4.86 -1.62
C ALA A 123 7.30 -3.67 -1.05
N MET A 124 8.63 -3.72 -1.11
CA MET A 124 9.53 -2.63 -0.74
C MET A 124 9.33 -1.39 -1.61
N MET A 125 9.18 -1.54 -2.93
CA MET A 125 8.91 -0.43 -3.86
C MET A 125 7.56 0.23 -3.57
N ILE A 126 6.50 -0.57 -3.42
CA ILE A 126 5.13 -0.08 -3.12
C ILE A 126 5.12 0.68 -1.79
N SER A 127 5.69 0.06 -0.75
CA SER A 127 5.74 0.69 0.56
C SER A 127 6.74 1.86 0.57
N GLY A 128 7.79 1.86 -0.23
CA GLY A 128 8.85 2.88 -0.21
C GLY A 128 9.89 2.64 0.88
N HIS A 129 10.27 1.38 1.10
CA HIS A 129 11.40 1.03 1.96
C HIS A 129 12.69 1.04 1.14
N LYS A 130 13.63 1.91 1.52
CA LYS A 130 14.93 2.03 0.84
C LYS A 130 15.89 0.89 1.20
N THR A 131 15.94 0.53 2.47
CA THR A 131 16.86 -0.51 2.94
C THR A 131 16.09 -1.76 3.37
N ARG A 132 16.71 -2.91 3.12
CA ARG A 132 16.17 -4.21 3.50
C ARG A 132 16.00 -4.34 5.01
N SER A 133 16.97 -3.88 5.78
CA SER A 133 16.90 -3.86 7.26
C SER A 133 15.69 -3.11 7.82
N VAL A 134 15.23 -2.04 7.16
CA VAL A 134 14.03 -1.31 7.57
C VAL A 134 12.77 -2.09 7.22
N PHE A 135 12.77 -2.77 6.07
CA PHE A 135 11.68 -3.62 5.61
C PHE A 135 11.49 -4.85 6.53
N ASP A 136 12.57 -5.53 6.90
CA ASP A 136 12.53 -6.76 7.70
C ASP A 136 11.89 -6.55 9.08
N ARG A 137 12.00 -5.35 9.65
CA ARG A 137 11.29 -4.98 10.90
C ARG A 137 9.77 -5.06 10.81
N TYR A 138 9.20 -5.12 9.60
CA TYR A 138 7.77 -5.25 9.37
C TYR A 138 7.36 -6.66 8.94
N ASN A 139 8.32 -7.50 8.53
CA ASN A 139 8.09 -8.86 8.06
C ASN A 139 8.57 -9.90 9.08
N ILE A 140 8.02 -9.86 10.30
CA ILE A 140 8.30 -10.89 11.31
C ILE A 140 7.63 -12.18 10.86
N VAL A 141 8.45 -13.11 10.39
CA VAL A 141 8.05 -14.47 9.96
C VAL A 141 7.43 -15.21 11.15
N SER A 142 6.23 -15.76 10.94
CA SER A 142 5.55 -16.64 11.89
C SER A 142 5.58 -18.10 11.43
N GLU A 143 5.31 -19.05 12.33
CA GLU A 143 5.20 -20.47 11.98
C GLU A 143 4.16 -20.73 10.88
N ASP A 144 3.05 -19.99 10.88
CA ASP A 144 2.03 -20.10 9.84
C ASP A 144 2.55 -19.64 8.47
N ASP A 145 3.45 -18.65 8.45
CA ASP A 145 4.09 -18.22 7.20
C ASP A 145 5.04 -19.32 6.67
N LEU A 146 5.72 -20.07 7.55
CA LEU A 146 6.52 -21.24 7.17
C LEU A 146 5.66 -22.38 6.60
N LYS A 147 4.54 -22.69 7.26
CA LYS A 147 3.58 -23.70 6.77
C LYS A 147 3.02 -23.32 5.40
N LEU A 148 2.62 -22.06 5.23
CA LEU A 148 2.12 -21.54 3.96
C LEU A 148 3.19 -21.60 2.85
N ALA A 149 4.45 -21.30 3.18
CA ALA A 149 5.56 -21.41 2.24
C ALA A 149 5.79 -22.87 1.79
N ALA A 150 5.76 -23.83 2.71
CA ALA A 150 5.88 -25.25 2.39
C ALA A 150 4.74 -25.73 1.48
N LEU A 151 3.49 -25.37 1.80
CA LEU A 151 2.31 -25.70 1.00
C LEU A 151 2.40 -25.13 -0.42
N ARG A 152 2.75 -23.84 -0.56
CA ARG A 152 2.91 -23.18 -1.87
C ARG A 152 4.02 -23.82 -2.71
N THR A 153 5.13 -24.16 -2.08
CA THR A 153 6.26 -24.81 -2.76
C THR A 153 5.85 -26.18 -3.28
N SER A 154 5.16 -26.98 -2.46
CA SER A 154 4.67 -28.29 -2.85
C SER A 154 3.67 -28.20 -4.01
N ALA A 155 2.69 -27.30 -3.92
CA ALA A 155 1.71 -27.07 -4.98
C ALA A 155 2.37 -26.61 -6.30
N HIS A 156 3.38 -25.74 -6.22
CA HIS A 156 4.12 -25.28 -7.39
C HIS A 156 4.87 -26.42 -8.08
N ILE A 157 5.56 -27.28 -7.32
CA ILE A 157 6.27 -28.43 -7.86
C ILE A 157 5.29 -29.41 -8.53
N GLN A 158 4.14 -29.68 -7.91
CA GLN A 158 3.13 -30.57 -8.47
C GLN A 158 2.48 -30.04 -9.76
N ALA A 159 2.36 -28.72 -9.89
CA ALA A 159 1.82 -28.07 -11.08
C ALA A 159 2.81 -28.01 -12.26
N GLN A 160 4.10 -28.30 -12.03
CA GLN A 160 5.08 -28.35 -13.12
C GLN A 160 4.87 -29.60 -13.98
N PRO A 161 4.82 -29.47 -15.32
CA PRO A 161 4.71 -30.63 -16.19
C PRO A 161 5.94 -31.54 -16.02
N ALA A 162 5.70 -32.83 -15.81
CA ALA A 162 6.78 -33.81 -15.65
C ALA A 162 7.48 -34.07 -16.99
N THR A 163 8.45 -33.25 -17.36
CA THR A 163 9.34 -33.55 -18.49
C THR A 163 10.38 -34.59 -18.06
N LYS A 164 9.97 -35.86 -17.98
CA LYS A 164 10.93 -36.99 -17.94
C LYS A 164 11.47 -37.21 -19.35
N LYS A 165 12.52 -36.48 -19.72
CA LYS A 165 13.35 -36.81 -20.88
C LYS A 165 14.36 -37.89 -20.49
N VAL A 166 13.89 -39.07 -20.13
CA VAL A 166 14.76 -40.23 -19.89
C VAL A 166 14.96 -40.91 -21.24
N ILE A 167 16.09 -40.66 -21.88
CA ILE A 167 16.50 -41.39 -23.09
C ILE A 167 17.26 -42.62 -22.60
N SER A 168 16.70 -43.81 -22.81
CA SER A 168 17.40 -45.07 -22.59
C SER A 168 18.54 -45.17 -23.61
N VAL A 169 19.78 -45.05 -23.15
CA VAL A 169 20.95 -45.39 -23.97
C VAL A 169 21.09 -46.91 -23.92
N SER A 170 20.66 -47.60 -24.97
CA SER A 170 20.99 -49.01 -25.15
C SER A 170 22.49 -49.14 -25.35
N ALA A 171 23.15 -49.89 -24.48
CA ALA A 171 24.54 -50.27 -24.62
C ALA A 171 24.72 -51.06 -25.93
N ARG A 172 25.61 -50.59 -26.82
CA ARG A 172 26.06 -51.37 -27.97
C ARG A 172 26.91 -52.53 -27.44
N SER A 173 26.47 -53.75 -27.74
CA SER A 173 27.26 -54.97 -27.57
C SER A 173 28.48 -54.95 -28.50
N VAL A 174 29.60 -55.36 -27.89
CA VAL A 174 30.93 -55.78 -28.37
C VAL A 174 31.19 -55.74 -29.87
#